data_AF-W6NAK6-F1
#
_entry.id   AF-W6NAK6-F1
#
_cell.length_a   1.000
_cell.length_b   1.000
_cell.length_c   1.000
_cell.angle_alpha   90.00
_cell.angle_beta   90.00
_cell.angle_gamma   90.00
#
_symmetry.space_group_name_H-M   'P 1'
#
loop_
_entity.id
_entity.type
_entity.pdbx_description
1 polymer ?
#
loop_
_entity_poly.entity_id
_entity_poly.type
_entity_poly.pdbx_seq_one_letter_code
_entity_poly.pdbx_strand_id
1 'polypeptide(L)' 'VQLPSFKKGLNNQEVPKGQTLVLEVEIEGTPKVVKWYKAGNELKDAKTEDLGNGKFRLTVPD' A
#
# COMPACT_ATOMS: atom_id res chain seq x y z
N VAL A 1 -2.16 -18.01 16.13
CA VAL A 1 -1.53 -16.91 15.38
C VAL A 1 -2.44 -16.56 14.22
N GLN A 2 -2.91 -15.33 14.13
CA GLN A 2 -3.79 -14.92 13.03
C GLN A 2 -2.93 -14.56 11.83
N LEU A 3 -3.16 -15.22 10.70
CA LEU A 3 -2.44 -14.92 9.47
C LEU A 3 -2.86 -13.52 8.98
N PRO A 4 -1.92 -12.72 8.46
CA PRO A 4 -2.26 -11.44 7.87
C PRO A 4 -3.16 -11.67 6.65
N SER A 5 -4.30 -11.00 6.61
CA SER A 5 -5.24 -11.03 5.48
C SER A 5 -5.57 -9.60 5.08
N PHE A 6 -5.69 -9.34 3.78
CA PHE A 6 -6.13 -8.02 3.33
C PHE A 6 -7.63 -7.87 3.59
N LYS A 7 -7.98 -7.08 4.60
CA LYS A 7 -9.35 -6.63 4.84
C LYS A 7 -9.81 -5.64 3.79
N LYS A 8 -8.91 -4.73 3.41
CA LYS A 8 -9.10 -3.81 2.29
C LYS A 8 -7.88 -3.87 1.42
N GLY A 9 -8.01 -4.52 0.27
CA GLY A 9 -6.97 -4.58 -0.74
C GLY A 9 -6.83 -3.25 -1.50
N LEU A 10 -5.92 -3.26 -2.46
CA LEU A 10 -5.76 -2.17 -3.40
C LEU A 10 -6.94 -2.12 -4.36
N ASN A 11 -7.41 -0.91 -4.61
CA ASN A 11 -8.42 -0.65 -5.62
C ASN A 11 -7.76 0.04 -6.81
N ASN A 12 -8.29 -0.21 -8.00
CA ASN A 12 -7.84 0.51 -9.19
C ASN A 12 -8.14 1.99 -9.00
N GLN A 13 -7.12 2.82 -9.19
CA GLN A 13 -7.23 4.27 -9.09
C GLN A 13 -6.62 4.88 -10.34
N GLU A 14 -7.41 5.73 -11.00
CA GLU A 14 -6.96 6.52 -12.13
C GLU A 14 -6.45 7.85 -11.59
N VAL A 15 -5.16 8.12 -11.83
CA VAL A 15 -4.52 9.37 -11.38
C VAL A 15 -4.01 10.09 -12.61
N PRO A 16 -4.33 11.39 -12.77
CA PRO A 16 -3.78 12.18 -13.84
C PRO A 16 -2.25 12.25 -13.77
N LYS A 17 -1.60 12.35 -14.93
CA LYS A 17 -0.17 12.64 -15.02
C LYS A 17 0.14 13.95 -14.28
N GLY A 18 1.17 13.99 -13.44
CA GLY A 18 1.45 15.14 -12.57
C GLY A 18 0.81 15.06 -11.18
N GLN A 19 0.05 14.02 -10.85
CA GLN A 19 -0.58 13.88 -9.54
C GLN A 19 -0.05 12.68 -8.75
N THR A 20 0.01 12.89 -7.44
CA THR A 20 0.41 11.88 -6.46
C THR A 20 -0.64 10.78 -6.35
N LEU A 21 -0.26 9.54 -6.62
CA LEU A 21 -1.09 8.36 -6.37
C LEU A 21 -1.04 8.02 -4.89
N VAL A 22 -2.19 8.01 -4.21
CA VAL A 22 -2.31 7.52 -2.83
C VAL A 22 -3.10 6.22 -2.85
N LEU A 23 -2.50 5.18 -2.29
CA LEU A 23 -3.06 3.84 -2.19
C LEU A 23 -3.10 3.46 -0.70
N GLU A 24 -4.24 2.98 -0.23
CA GLU A 24 -4.42 2.57 1.15
C GLU A 24 -4.89 1.11 1.20
N VAL A 25 -4.26 0.33 2.07
CA VAL A 25 -4.65 -1.06 2.35
C VAL A 25 -4.90 -1.25 3.83
N GLU A 26 -5.84 -2.13 4.14
CA GLU A 26 -6.13 -2.57 5.50
C GLU A 26 -5.84 -4.06 5.58
N ILE A 27 -4.97 -4.43 6.51
CA ILE A 27 -4.52 -5.79 6.77
C ILE A 27 -5.03 -6.18 8.17
N GLU A 28 -5.80 -7.25 8.23
CA GLU A 28 -6.16 -7.91 9.48
C GLU A 28 -5.07 -8.87 9.91
N GLY A 29 -4.68 -8.83 11.18
CA GLY A 29 -3.51 -9.56 11.69
C GLY A 29 -2.24 -8.71 11.65
N THR A 30 -1.14 -9.24 12.19
CA THR A 30 0.13 -8.51 12.29
C THR A 30 1.07 -8.98 11.18
N PRO A 31 1.13 -8.28 10.02
CA PRO A 31 2.13 -8.58 9.01
C PRO A 31 3.53 -8.21 9.54
N LYS A 32 4.53 -9.06 9.27
CA LYS A 32 5.93 -8.74 9.63
C LYS A 32 6.58 -7.76 8.67
N VAL A 33 6.18 -7.79 7.40
CA VAL A 33 6.76 -7.00 6.31
C VAL A 33 5.64 -6.63 5.34
N VAL A 34 5.56 -5.36 4.96
CA VAL A 34 4.70 -4.88 3.88
C VAL A 34 5.58 -4.38 2.75
N LYS A 35 5.37 -4.92 1.55
CA LYS A 35 6.12 -4.57 0.34
C LYS A 35 5.15 -4.16 -0.75
N TRP A 36 5.54 -3.14 -1.50
CA TRP A 36 4.74 -2.58 -2.57
C TRP A 36 5.41 -2.87 -3.91
N TYR A 37 4.61 -3.23 -4.91
CA TYR A 37 5.09 -3.55 -6.25
C TYR A 37 4.27 -2.81 -7.29
N LYS A 38 4.93 -2.26 -8.31
CA LYS A 38 4.32 -1.65 -9.49
C LYS A 38 4.86 -2.34 -10.74
N ALA A 39 3.96 -2.90 -11.55
CA ALA A 39 4.31 -3.62 -12.77
C ALA A 39 5.39 -4.70 -12.55
N GLY A 40 5.30 -5.46 -11.44
CA GLY A 40 6.26 -6.51 -11.08
C GLY A 40 7.57 -6.04 -10.44
N ASN A 41 7.80 -4.72 -10.34
CA ASN A 41 8.99 -4.16 -9.72
C ASN A 41 8.69 -3.65 -8.31
N GLU A 42 9.57 -3.92 -7.34
CA GLU A 42 9.44 -3.39 -5.97
C GLU A 42 9.49 -1.86 -6.00
N LEU A 43 8.43 -1.22 -5.50
CA LEU A 43 8.32 0.22 -5.42
C LEU A 43 9.20 0.73 -4.28
N LYS A 44 10.35 1.32 -4.64
CA LYS A 44 11.26 1.98 -3.70
C LYS A 44 11.13 3.51 -3.70
N ASP A 45 10.72 4.07 -4.83
CA ASP A 45 10.50 5.51 -5.02
C ASP A 45 9.17 6.01 -4.44
N ALA A 46 8.36 5.10 -3.90
CA ALA A 46 7.09 5.45 -3.30
C ALA A 46 7.23 5.55 -1.79
N LYS A 47 6.53 6.51 -1.21
CA LYS A 47 6.49 6.75 0.22
C LYS A 47 5.49 5.82 0.88
N THR A 48 5.97 4.87 1.67
CA THR A 48 5.14 3.97 2.47
C THR A 48 5.01 4.47 3.89
N GLU A 49 3.79 4.61 4.40
CA GLU A 49 3.48 5.03 5.76
C GLU A 49 2.63 3.93 6.42
N ASP A 50 3.08 3.46 7.59
CA ASP A 50 2.25 2.62 8.46
C ASP A 50 1.37 3.56 9.31
N LEU A 51 0.06 3.50 9.10
CA LEU A 51 -0.91 4.28 9.88
C LEU A 51 -1.28 3.55 11.18
N GLY A 52 -0.73 2.35 11.41
CA GLY A 52 -1.07 1.51 12.55
C GLY A 52 -2.44 0.84 12.39
N ASN A 53 -2.81 0.00 13.36
CA ASN A 53 -4.06 -0.78 13.33
C ASN A 53 -4.25 -1.64 12.06
N GLY A 54 -3.14 -2.04 11.41
CA GLY A 54 -3.19 -2.79 10.16
C GLY A 54 -3.45 -1.93 8.92
N LYS A 55 -3.51 -0.60 9.03
CA LYS A 55 -3.63 0.30 7.89
C LYS A 55 -2.26 0.70 7.38
N PHE A 56 -2.03 0.47 6.10
CA PHE A 56 -0.81 0.89 5.40
C PHE A 56 -1.17 1.77 4.23
N ARG A 57 -0.41 2.84 4.06
CA ARG A 57 -0.58 3.81 2.98
C ARG A 57 0.67 3.86 2.12
N LEU A 58 0.50 3.85 0.82
CA LEU A 58 1.52 4.08 -0.19
C LEU A 58 1.19 5.37 -0.92
N THR A 59 2.17 6.23 -1.08
CA THR A 59 2.07 7.48 -1.80
C THR A 59 3.14 7.48 -2.88
N VAL A 60 2.75 7.43 -4.14
CA VAL A 60 3.67 7.51 -5.29
C VAL A 60 3.61 8.94 -5.83
N PRO A 61 4.66 9.77 -5.62
CA PRO A 61 4.76 11.08 -6.26
C PRO A 61 4.89 10.95 -7.79
N ASP A 62 4.59 12.02 -8.53
CA ASP A 62 4.88 12.14 -9.98
C ASP A 62 6.38 12.16 -10.27
#